data_AF-A0A507C4U7-F1
#
_entry.id   AF-A0A507C4U7-F1
#
_cell.length_a   1.000
_cell.length_b   1.000
_cell.length_c   1.000
_cell.angle_alpha   90.00
_cell.angle_beta   90.00
_cell.angle_gamma   90.00
#
_symmetry.space_group_name_H-M   'P 1'
#
loop_
_entity.id
_entity.type
_entity.pdbx_description
1 polymer ?
#
loop_
_entity_poly.entity_id
_entity_poly.type
_entity_poly.pdbx_seq_one_letter_code
_entity_poly.pdbx_strand_id
1 'polypeptide(L)'
;MASSSSHPKIQLESKADIRFLTNELRRAATTSTETRATEIVCKTGGNAKQVKATKQAVNVKVEKWIDEVFALASNNLQINGVEYHEAFRQVQEFEPEDTNLLAQTEKARIDKDRVLVKVAHMRKEIPKKTRDLVQDSESRHSRVAVEKVPIRDVESLSVTDTLIAPRERIQAVQDAVNFIGLDPLLKEYDETVRMVADLVKPESLPATTSKLLRATKLLSVWEATSQIPDPSESMIKQEGDVTHSAGGMVGLDTPRKARSGLLKRLQANTRTKPY
;
A
#
# COMPACT_ATOMS: atom_id res chain seq x y z
N MET A 1 5.43 -33.78 33.03
CA MET A 1 6.07 -32.87 34.00
C MET A 1 6.10 -31.48 33.39
N ALA A 2 5.15 -30.61 33.73
CA ALA A 2 5.10 -29.22 33.28
C ALA A 2 5.20 -28.34 34.53
N SER A 3 6.43 -28.17 35.02
CA SER A 3 6.73 -27.32 36.17
C SER A 3 7.76 -26.29 35.76
N SER A 4 7.27 -25.14 35.31
CA SER A 4 7.93 -23.87 35.53
C SER A 4 6.83 -22.83 35.59
N SER A 5 6.68 -22.21 36.76
CA SER A 5 5.81 -21.07 37.02
C SER A 5 6.04 -19.97 35.97
N SER A 6 5.27 -20.03 34.89
CA SER A 6 5.37 -19.10 33.76
C SER A 6 4.67 -17.81 34.16
N HIS A 7 5.36 -16.97 34.92
CA HIS A 7 4.90 -15.59 35.10
C HIS A 7 4.78 -14.93 33.74
N PRO A 8 3.73 -14.13 33.50
CA PRO A 8 3.56 -13.44 32.23
C PRO A 8 4.74 -12.50 32.00
N LYS A 9 5.52 -12.75 30.95
CA LYS A 9 6.63 -11.89 30.53
C LYS A 9 6.09 -10.77 29.63
N ILE A 10 6.66 -9.57 29.77
CA ILE A 10 6.32 -8.41 28.95
C ILE A 10 7.06 -8.56 27.61
N GLN A 11 6.29 -8.58 26.51
CA GLN A 11 6.84 -8.63 25.16
C GLN A 11 7.13 -7.22 24.65
N LEU A 12 8.29 -7.06 24.04
CA LEU A 12 8.76 -5.85 23.38
C LEU A 12 9.09 -6.17 21.92
N GLU A 13 8.80 -5.23 21.03
CA GLU A 13 8.97 -5.41 19.58
C GLU A 13 10.43 -5.19 19.17
N SER A 14 11.15 -4.30 19.87
CA SER A 14 12.53 -3.98 19.52
C SER A 14 13.40 -3.59 20.72
N LYS A 15 14.72 -3.73 20.55
CA LYS A 15 15.74 -3.16 21.45
C LYS A 15 15.63 -1.62 21.50
N ALA A 16 15.11 -1.02 20.44
CA ALA A 16 14.87 0.42 20.36
C ALA A 16 13.86 0.89 21.42
N ASP A 17 12.86 0.07 21.75
CA ASP A 17 11.82 0.43 22.72
C ASP A 17 12.40 0.62 24.12
N ILE A 18 13.31 -0.26 24.52
CA ILE A 18 13.98 -0.17 25.82
C ILE A 18 14.86 1.07 25.85
N ARG A 19 15.65 1.31 24.81
CA ARG A 19 16.49 2.51 24.71
C ARG A 19 15.64 3.77 24.76
N PHE A 20 14.49 3.77 24.08
CA PHE A 20 13.54 4.87 24.10
C PHE A 20 12.99 5.11 25.51
N LEU A 21 12.50 4.07 26.19
CA LEU A 21 11.99 4.18 27.55
C LEU A 21 13.06 4.67 28.53
N THR A 22 14.28 4.14 28.45
CA THR A 22 15.41 4.59 29.28
C THR A 22 15.72 6.07 29.01
N ASN A 23 15.74 6.50 27.75
CA ASN A 23 16.02 7.89 27.39
C ASN A 23 14.91 8.85 27.82
N GLU A 24 13.64 8.47 27.67
CA GLU A 24 12.49 9.24 28.15
C GLU A 24 12.53 9.42 29.67
N LEU A 25 12.85 8.36 30.40
CA LEU A 25 12.93 8.40 31.85
C LEU A 25 14.12 9.27 32.32
N ARG A 26 15.26 9.16 31.64
CA ARG A 26 16.41 10.08 31.86
C ARG A 26 16.03 11.53 31.59
N ARG A 27 15.34 11.80 30.47
CA ARG A 27 14.88 13.16 30.11
C ARG A 27 13.90 13.73 31.14
N ALA A 28 12.96 12.92 31.61
CA ALA A 28 12.01 13.33 32.63
C ALA A 28 12.72 13.64 33.97
N ALA A 29 13.69 12.81 34.35
CA ALA A 29 14.50 13.02 35.55
C ALA A 29 15.36 14.29 35.48
N THR A 30 16.02 14.55 34.35
CA THR A 30 16.81 15.79 34.17
C THR A 30 15.93 17.02 34.20
N THR A 31 14.76 16.98 33.54
CA THR A 31 13.79 18.09 33.56
C THR A 31 13.28 18.36 34.97
N SER A 32 12.99 17.31 35.75
CA SER A 32 12.52 17.43 37.14
C SER A 32 13.58 18.02 38.07
N THR A 33 14.82 17.51 38.00
CA THR A 33 15.94 18.02 38.80
C THR A 33 16.31 19.46 38.41
N GLU A 34 16.20 19.82 37.13
CA GLU A 34 16.37 21.19 36.65
C GLU A 34 15.33 22.15 37.20
N THR A 35 14.05 21.77 37.08
CA THR A 35 12.94 22.57 37.62
C THR A 35 13.11 22.77 39.11
N ARG A 36 13.50 21.72 39.85
CA ARG A 36 13.70 21.85 41.29
C ARG A 36 14.93 22.70 41.65
N ALA A 37 16.01 22.58 40.88
CA ALA A 37 17.21 23.38 41.09
C ALA A 37 16.94 24.88 40.87
N THR A 38 16.19 25.24 39.83
CA THR A 38 15.82 26.65 39.57
C THR A 38 14.90 27.20 40.66
N GLU A 39 13.96 26.39 41.17
CA GLU A 39 13.13 26.79 42.31
C GLU A 39 13.94 27.14 43.57
N ILE A 40 14.94 26.33 43.90
CA ILE A 40 15.77 26.53 45.10
C ILE A 40 16.60 27.82 44.99
N VAL A 41 17.15 28.09 43.80
CA VAL A 41 17.94 29.30 43.56
C VAL A 41 17.04 30.55 43.54
N CYS A 42 15.92 30.51 42.81
CA CYS A 42 15.08 31.69 42.59
C CYS A 42 14.14 32.00 43.76
N LYS A 43 13.56 30.98 44.42
CA LYS A 43 12.53 31.18 45.47
C LYS A 43 13.12 31.14 46.87
N THR A 44 14.11 30.29 47.10
CA THR A 44 14.66 30.03 48.45
C THR A 44 15.98 30.77 48.70
N GLY A 45 16.52 31.47 47.71
CA GLY A 45 17.78 32.20 47.82
C GLY A 45 19.01 31.31 47.97
N GLY A 46 18.94 30.05 47.53
CA GLY A 46 20.03 29.09 47.67
C GLY A 46 21.28 29.49 46.87
N ASN A 47 22.47 29.18 47.40
CA ASN A 47 23.73 29.43 46.71
C ASN A 47 23.83 28.60 45.42
N ALA A 48 23.82 29.28 44.27
CA ALA A 48 23.79 28.66 42.94
C ALA A 48 24.93 27.65 42.70
N LYS A 49 26.13 27.89 43.27
CA LYS A 49 27.27 26.95 43.12
C LYS A 49 27.02 25.64 43.85
N GLN A 50 26.47 25.72 45.07
CA GLN A 50 26.16 24.55 45.87
C GLN A 50 24.99 23.76 45.26
N VAL A 51 23.95 24.44 44.78
CA VAL A 51 22.81 23.79 44.10
C VAL A 51 23.26 23.05 42.84
N LYS A 52 24.19 23.62 42.05
CA LYS A 52 24.75 22.95 40.87
C LYS A 52 25.52 21.68 41.22
N ALA A 53 26.36 21.73 42.27
CA ALA A 53 27.11 20.56 42.74
C ALA A 53 26.17 19.44 43.25
N THR A 54 25.15 19.81 44.04
CA THR A 54 24.15 18.86 44.55
C THR A 54 23.31 18.27 43.41
N LYS A 55 22.88 19.08 42.42
CA LYS A 55 22.18 18.60 41.22
C LYS A 55 22.98 17.52 40.52
N GLN A 56 24.28 17.76 40.30
CA GLN A 56 25.14 16.80 39.61
C GLN A 56 25.29 15.50 40.41
N ALA A 57 25.46 15.58 41.73
CA ALA A 57 25.50 14.39 42.59
C ALA A 57 24.18 13.60 42.59
N VAL A 58 23.04 14.29 42.55
CA VAL A 58 21.71 13.65 42.44
C VAL A 58 21.55 12.99 41.07
N ASN A 59 21.93 13.66 39.98
CA ASN A 59 21.80 13.10 38.63
C ASN A 59 22.57 11.79 38.48
N VAL A 60 23.80 11.71 39.00
CA VAL A 60 24.59 10.46 38.97
C VAL A 60 23.86 9.32 39.73
N LYS A 61 23.26 9.63 40.88
CA LYS A 61 22.48 8.63 41.64
C LYS A 61 21.21 8.21 40.91
N VAL A 62 20.54 9.15 40.24
CA VAL A 62 19.33 8.87 39.47
C VAL A 62 19.67 8.02 38.25
N GLU A 63 20.73 8.33 37.49
CA GLU A 63 21.17 7.50 36.37
C GLU A 63 21.45 6.07 36.81
N LYS A 64 22.19 5.89 37.91
CA LYS A 64 22.44 4.57 38.50
C LYS A 64 21.14 3.85 38.88
N TRP A 65 20.20 4.56 39.51
CA TRP A 65 18.90 3.99 39.87
C TRP A 65 18.09 3.56 38.64
N ILE A 66 18.10 4.35 37.56
CA ILE A 66 17.43 3.99 36.30
C ILE A 66 18.02 2.68 35.76
N ASP A 67 19.34 2.57 35.72
CA ASP A 67 20.01 1.37 35.23
C ASP A 67 19.69 0.15 36.11
N GLU A 68 19.65 0.31 37.44
CA GLU A 68 19.23 -0.73 38.39
C GLU A 68 17.77 -1.18 38.18
N VAL A 69 16.85 -0.25 37.91
CA VAL A 69 15.44 -0.57 37.63
C VAL A 69 15.30 -1.42 36.37
N PHE A 70 15.99 -1.05 35.28
CA PHE A 70 15.97 -1.85 34.05
C PHE A 70 16.68 -3.20 34.23
N ALA A 71 17.73 -3.27 35.05
CA ALA A 71 18.39 -4.53 35.40
C ALA A 71 17.46 -5.45 36.20
N LEU A 72 16.67 -4.93 37.15
CA LEU A 72 15.68 -5.72 37.89
C LEU A 72 14.50 -6.17 37.01
N ALA A 73 14.07 -5.30 36.09
CA ALA A 73 12.99 -5.61 35.14
C ALA A 73 13.41 -6.62 34.08
N SER A 74 14.71 -6.74 33.77
CA SER A 74 15.25 -7.56 32.68
C SER A 74 14.75 -9.01 32.66
N ASN A 75 14.62 -9.65 33.82
CA ASN A 75 14.15 -11.05 33.95
C ASN A 75 12.69 -11.25 33.49
N ASN A 76 11.89 -10.19 33.49
CA ASN A 76 10.49 -10.21 33.10
C ASN A 76 10.24 -9.61 31.70
N LEU A 77 11.30 -9.21 30.99
CA LEU A 77 11.23 -8.62 29.65
C LEU A 77 11.69 -9.64 28.60
N GLN A 78 10.95 -9.71 27.49
CA GLN A 78 11.32 -10.44 26.28
C GLN A 78 11.26 -9.50 25.08
N ILE A 79 12.22 -9.64 24.16
CA ILE A 79 12.30 -8.88 22.92
C ILE A 79 12.12 -9.90 21.79
N ASN A 80 11.00 -9.82 21.07
CA ASN A 80 10.65 -10.79 20.02
C ASN A 80 10.82 -12.26 20.44
N GLY A 81 10.36 -12.60 21.65
CA GLY A 81 10.46 -13.97 22.19
C GLY A 81 11.83 -14.36 22.76
N VAL A 82 12.87 -13.54 22.59
CA VAL A 82 14.21 -13.75 23.16
C VAL A 82 14.32 -13.07 24.53
N GLU A 83 15.04 -13.68 25.48
CA GLU A 83 15.25 -13.06 26.79
C GLU A 83 16.10 -11.79 26.69
N TYR A 84 15.80 -10.79 27.53
CA TYR A 84 16.46 -9.48 27.53
C TYR A 84 17.99 -9.56 27.41
N HIS A 85 18.65 -10.34 28.27
CA HIS A 85 20.11 -10.40 28.30
C HIS A 85 20.71 -11.05 27.07
N GLU A 86 19.98 -11.96 26.42
CA GLU A 86 20.41 -12.62 25.20
C GLU A 86 20.23 -11.70 24.00
N ALA A 87 19.08 -11.00 23.94
CA ALA A 87 18.79 -10.02 22.90
C ALA A 87 19.84 -8.89 22.86
N PHE A 88 20.33 -8.40 24.00
CA PHE A 88 21.39 -7.37 24.01
C PHE A 88 22.81 -7.90 23.77
N ARG A 89 23.04 -9.22 23.91
CA ARG A 89 24.34 -9.84 23.55
C ARG A 89 24.45 -10.13 22.05
N GLN A 90 23.34 -10.46 21.41
CA GLN A 90 23.31 -10.72 19.97
C GLN A 90 23.34 -9.39 19.20
N VAL A 91 24.37 -9.18 18.39
CA VAL A 91 24.58 -7.93 17.63
C VAL A 91 23.61 -7.80 16.45
N GLN A 92 23.03 -8.91 15.97
CA GLN A 92 22.06 -8.92 14.89
C GLN A 92 20.63 -8.78 15.42
N GLU A 93 19.87 -7.89 14.79
CA GLU A 93 18.41 -7.85 14.89
C GLU A 93 17.89 -9.09 14.17
N PHE A 94 17.37 -10.05 14.94
CA PHE A 94 16.82 -11.27 14.37
C PHE A 94 15.41 -10.96 13.87
N GLU A 95 15.18 -11.12 12.58
CA GLU A 95 13.84 -11.12 12.02
C GLU A 95 13.13 -12.39 12.52
N PRO A 96 12.02 -12.27 13.28
CA PRO A 96 11.35 -13.44 13.82
C PRO A 96 10.79 -14.29 12.67
N GLU A 97 11.12 -15.58 12.65
CA GLU A 97 10.59 -16.52 11.66
C GLU A 97 9.08 -16.73 11.90
N ASP A 98 8.23 -16.06 11.12
CA ASP A 98 6.80 -16.31 11.13
C ASP A 98 6.49 -17.63 10.41
N THR A 99 6.37 -18.69 11.19
CA THR A 99 6.00 -20.04 10.71
C THR A 99 4.67 -20.05 9.94
N ASN A 100 3.73 -19.14 10.24
CA ASN A 100 2.48 -19.04 9.50
C ASN A 100 2.69 -18.44 8.12
N LEU A 101 3.54 -17.41 8.02
CA LEU A 101 3.91 -16.81 6.74
C LEU A 101 4.66 -17.82 5.87
N LEU A 102 5.53 -18.65 6.45
CA LEU A 102 6.20 -19.75 5.76
C LEU A 102 5.18 -20.77 5.22
N ALA A 103 4.20 -21.18 6.04
CA ALA A 103 3.14 -22.09 5.59
C ALA A 103 2.29 -21.48 4.47
N GLN A 104 1.99 -20.18 4.54
CA GLN A 104 1.22 -19.46 3.51
C GLN A 104 1.99 -19.33 2.20
N THR A 105 3.29 -19.03 2.27
CA THR A 105 4.14 -18.91 1.09
C THR A 105 4.32 -20.25 0.38
N GLU A 106 4.50 -21.33 1.13
CA GLU A 106 4.59 -22.67 0.56
C GLU A 106 3.25 -23.10 -0.07
N LYS A 107 2.12 -22.82 0.59
CA LYS A 107 0.79 -23.06 0.00
C LYS A 107 0.60 -22.30 -1.30
N ALA A 108 0.95 -21.01 -1.33
CA ALA A 108 0.84 -20.17 -2.52
C ALA A 108 1.72 -20.68 -3.67
N ARG A 109 2.91 -21.19 -3.35
CA ARG A 109 3.80 -21.83 -4.31
C ARG A 109 3.16 -23.09 -4.93
N ILE A 110 2.62 -23.98 -4.10
CA ILE A 110 1.94 -25.21 -4.59
C ILE A 110 0.74 -24.85 -5.47
N ASP A 111 -0.07 -23.87 -5.06
CA ASP A 111 -1.22 -23.41 -5.84
C ASP A 111 -0.80 -22.81 -7.20
N LYS A 112 0.28 -22.04 -7.22
CA LYS A 112 0.88 -21.51 -8.46
C LYS A 112 1.28 -22.66 -9.40
N ASP A 113 2.02 -23.65 -8.90
CA ASP A 113 2.48 -24.78 -9.72
C ASP A 113 1.30 -25.60 -10.27
N ARG A 114 0.26 -25.80 -9.45
CA ARG A 114 -0.99 -26.47 -9.86
C ARG A 114 -1.70 -25.72 -10.99
N VAL A 115 -1.82 -24.40 -10.88
CA VAL A 115 -2.43 -23.57 -11.94
C VAL A 115 -1.59 -23.61 -13.21
N LEU A 116 -0.26 -23.57 -13.09
CA LEU A 116 0.67 -23.65 -14.22
C LEU A 116 0.50 -24.96 -15.01
N VAL A 117 0.42 -26.10 -14.32
CA VAL A 117 0.17 -27.41 -14.93
C VAL A 117 -1.20 -27.42 -15.62
N LYS A 118 -2.25 -26.89 -14.97
CA LYS A 118 -3.60 -26.82 -15.54
C LYS A 118 -3.61 -25.98 -16.83
N VAL A 119 -2.96 -24.82 -16.83
CA VAL A 119 -2.87 -23.94 -18.00
C VAL A 119 -2.09 -24.62 -19.12
N ALA A 120 -0.98 -25.29 -18.82
CA ALA A 120 -0.21 -26.05 -19.81
C ALA A 120 -1.06 -27.16 -20.44
N HIS A 121 -1.83 -27.90 -19.64
CA HIS A 121 -2.75 -28.92 -20.13
C HIS A 121 -3.87 -28.31 -21.00
N MET A 122 -4.49 -27.21 -20.56
CA MET A 122 -5.52 -26.50 -21.32
C MET A 122 -4.99 -25.99 -22.66
N ARG A 123 -3.78 -25.42 -22.70
CA ARG A 123 -3.13 -24.98 -23.95
C ARG A 123 -2.89 -26.13 -24.93
N LYS A 124 -2.68 -27.35 -24.44
CA LYS A 124 -2.48 -28.54 -25.28
C LYS A 124 -3.78 -29.16 -25.77
N GLU A 125 -4.79 -29.24 -24.91
CA GLU A 125 -6.01 -30.02 -25.17
C GLU A 125 -7.16 -29.20 -25.77
N ILE A 126 -7.34 -27.94 -25.33
CA ILE A 126 -8.46 -27.11 -25.79
C ILE A 126 -8.41 -26.86 -27.29
N PRO A 127 -7.28 -26.45 -27.89
CA PRO A 127 -7.23 -26.22 -29.34
C PRO A 127 -7.60 -27.45 -30.17
N LYS A 128 -7.26 -28.65 -29.69
CA LYS A 128 -7.62 -29.91 -30.36
C LYS A 128 -9.13 -30.13 -30.30
N LYS A 129 -9.72 -30.04 -29.10
CA LYS A 129 -11.17 -30.19 -28.90
C LYS A 129 -11.97 -29.15 -29.69
N THR A 130 -11.50 -27.90 -29.72
CA THR A 130 -12.14 -26.83 -30.50
C THR A 130 -12.07 -27.14 -32.00
N ARG A 131 -10.93 -27.61 -32.51
CA ARG A 131 -10.80 -28.03 -33.91
C ARG A 131 -11.79 -29.15 -34.25
N ASP A 132 -11.87 -30.18 -33.41
CA ASP A 132 -12.74 -31.33 -33.64
C ASP A 132 -14.23 -30.91 -33.67
N LEU A 133 -14.64 -30.02 -32.76
CA LEU A 133 -16.01 -29.47 -32.73
C LEU A 133 -16.32 -28.61 -33.96
N VAL A 134 -15.38 -27.79 -34.41
CA VAL A 134 -15.56 -26.97 -35.63
C VAL A 134 -15.69 -27.89 -36.84
N GLN A 135 -14.81 -28.88 -36.97
CA GLN A 135 -14.83 -29.83 -38.09
C GLN A 135 -16.10 -30.68 -38.12
N ASP A 136 -16.62 -31.12 -36.97
CA ASP A 136 -17.92 -31.81 -36.89
C ASP A 136 -19.06 -30.88 -37.30
N SER A 137 -19.05 -29.62 -36.85
CA SER A 137 -20.08 -28.67 -37.24
C SER A 137 -20.04 -28.37 -38.75
N GLU A 138 -18.87 -28.15 -39.35
CA GLU A 138 -18.70 -27.99 -40.80
C GLU A 138 -19.22 -29.21 -41.56
N SER A 139 -18.84 -30.42 -41.14
CA SER A 139 -19.27 -31.67 -41.78
C SER A 139 -20.78 -31.84 -41.76
N ARG A 140 -21.44 -31.47 -40.65
CA ARG A 140 -22.91 -31.47 -40.53
C ARG A 140 -23.55 -30.45 -41.47
N HIS A 141 -23.02 -29.22 -41.53
CA HIS A 141 -23.53 -28.19 -42.44
C HIS A 141 -23.35 -28.59 -43.91
N SER A 142 -22.20 -29.18 -44.27
CA SER A 142 -21.96 -29.71 -45.62
C SER A 142 -22.96 -30.81 -46.00
N ARG A 143 -23.27 -31.74 -45.09
CA ARG A 143 -24.29 -32.78 -45.34
C ARG A 143 -25.68 -32.19 -45.60
N VAL A 144 -26.10 -31.23 -44.77
CA VAL A 144 -27.40 -30.54 -44.94
C VAL A 144 -27.44 -29.73 -46.24
N ALA A 145 -26.33 -29.12 -46.64
CA ALA A 145 -26.25 -28.39 -47.91
C ALA A 145 -26.36 -29.32 -49.13
N VAL A 146 -25.76 -30.51 -49.09
CA VAL A 146 -25.87 -31.51 -50.17
C VAL A 146 -27.29 -32.06 -50.29
N GLU A 147 -28.02 -32.23 -49.19
CA GLU A 147 -29.40 -32.75 -49.20
C GLU A 147 -30.43 -31.71 -49.69
N LYS A 148 -30.15 -30.41 -49.53
CA LYS A 148 -31.06 -29.31 -49.91
C LYS A 148 -30.83 -28.76 -51.32
N VAL A 149 -29.77 -29.17 -52.01
CA VAL A 149 -29.59 -28.89 -53.43
C VAL A 149 -30.08 -30.10 -54.21
N PRO A 150 -31.34 -30.12 -54.70
CA PRO A 150 -31.71 -31.11 -55.70
C PRO A 150 -30.74 -30.95 -56.86
N ILE A 151 -30.12 -32.06 -57.26
CA ILE A 151 -29.37 -32.16 -58.52
C ILE A 151 -30.38 -31.83 -59.62
N ARG A 152 -30.46 -30.54 -59.95
CA ARG A 152 -31.12 -30.08 -61.16
C ARG A 152 -30.16 -30.48 -62.26
N ASP A 153 -30.56 -31.46 -63.05
CA ASP A 153 -29.80 -32.07 -64.12
C ASP A 153 -28.95 -31.04 -64.86
N VAL A 154 -27.64 -31.30 -64.89
CA VAL A 154 -26.65 -30.58 -65.69
C VAL A 154 -26.79 -31.03 -67.14
N GLU A 155 -27.97 -30.80 -67.72
CA GLU A 155 -28.23 -30.91 -69.15
C GLU A 155 -28.88 -29.60 -69.61
N SER A 156 -28.07 -28.54 -69.71
CA SER A 156 -28.25 -27.34 -70.55
C SER A 156 -27.60 -26.10 -69.93
N LEU A 157 -26.27 -26.08 -69.85
CA LEU A 157 -25.55 -24.81 -69.84
C LEU A 157 -24.67 -24.74 -71.08
N SER A 158 -25.39 -24.51 -72.18
CA SER A 158 -24.91 -23.82 -73.36
C SER A 158 -24.12 -22.59 -72.94
N VAL A 159 -22.87 -22.55 -73.38
CA VAL A 159 -21.97 -21.41 -73.31
C VAL A 159 -22.55 -20.29 -74.19
N THR A 160 -23.44 -19.45 -73.65
CA THR A 160 -23.75 -18.09 -74.15
C THR A 160 -24.75 -17.42 -73.20
N ASP A 161 -24.61 -16.11 -73.03
CA ASP A 161 -25.50 -15.18 -72.31
C ASP A 161 -25.26 -14.94 -70.83
N THR A 162 -24.06 -14.39 -70.59
CA THR A 162 -23.93 -13.12 -69.86
C THR A 162 -25.03 -12.12 -70.22
N LEU A 163 -25.73 -11.58 -69.22
CA LEU A 163 -26.10 -10.16 -69.01
C LEU A 163 -27.31 -10.08 -68.05
N ILE A 164 -27.14 -10.50 -66.79
CA ILE A 164 -28.05 -10.05 -65.73
C ILE A 164 -27.68 -8.60 -65.43
N ALA A 165 -28.60 -7.68 -65.71
CA ALA A 165 -28.39 -6.24 -65.58
C ALA A 165 -27.93 -5.86 -64.16
N PRO A 166 -27.01 -4.89 -63.99
CA PRO A 166 -26.42 -4.53 -62.68
C PRO A 166 -27.44 -4.11 -61.61
N ARG A 167 -28.67 -3.75 -61.99
CA ARG A 167 -29.70 -3.22 -61.09
C ARG A 167 -30.30 -4.28 -60.16
N GLU A 168 -30.53 -5.50 -60.62
CA GLU A 168 -31.19 -6.54 -59.81
C GLU A 168 -30.27 -7.06 -58.69
N ARG A 169 -28.96 -7.10 -58.95
CA ARG A 169 -27.97 -7.52 -57.95
C ARG A 169 -27.80 -6.50 -56.83
N ILE A 170 -27.96 -5.21 -57.13
CA ILE A 170 -27.93 -4.15 -56.11
C ILE A 170 -29.22 -4.18 -55.27
N GLN A 171 -30.36 -4.44 -55.89
CA GLN A 171 -31.65 -4.56 -55.18
C GLN A 171 -31.62 -5.71 -54.15
N ALA A 172 -31.14 -6.89 -54.55
CA ALA A 172 -31.05 -8.05 -53.65
C ALA A 172 -30.11 -7.84 -52.47
N VAL A 173 -29.01 -7.11 -52.66
CA VAL A 173 -28.09 -6.74 -51.57
C VAL A 173 -28.73 -5.67 -50.67
N GLN A 174 -29.43 -4.69 -51.24
CA GLN A 174 -30.15 -3.67 -50.48
C GLN A 174 -31.27 -4.30 -49.63
N ASP A 175 -32.00 -5.26 -50.19
CA ASP A 175 -33.06 -5.98 -49.48
C ASP A 175 -32.51 -6.88 -48.38
N ALA A 176 -31.34 -7.51 -48.58
CA ALA A 176 -30.65 -8.27 -47.53
C ALA A 176 -30.13 -7.36 -46.39
N VAL A 177 -29.61 -6.18 -46.72
CA VAL A 177 -29.18 -5.18 -45.72
C VAL A 177 -30.36 -4.62 -44.94
N ASN A 178 -31.51 -4.40 -45.60
CA ASN A 178 -32.75 -3.99 -44.95
C ASN A 178 -33.34 -5.13 -44.08
N PHE A 179 -33.19 -6.40 -44.48
CA PHE A 179 -33.69 -7.56 -43.75
C PHE A 179 -32.90 -7.85 -42.47
N ILE A 180 -31.59 -7.58 -42.47
CA ILE A 180 -30.75 -7.75 -41.27
C ILE A 180 -31.16 -6.76 -40.16
N GLY A 181 -31.83 -5.66 -40.52
CA GLY A 181 -32.24 -4.62 -39.59
C GLY A 181 -31.01 -3.97 -38.98
N LEU A 182 -30.61 -2.80 -39.47
CA LEU A 182 -29.48 -2.08 -38.88
C LEU A 182 -29.86 -1.44 -37.53
N ASP A 183 -31.16 -1.31 -37.24
CA ASP A 183 -31.68 -0.64 -36.04
C ASP A 183 -31.31 -1.33 -34.71
N PRO A 184 -31.37 -2.68 -34.57
CA PRO A 184 -30.90 -3.38 -33.37
C PRO A 184 -29.39 -3.21 -33.16
N LEU A 185 -28.60 -3.25 -34.25
CA LEU A 185 -27.16 -3.08 -34.19
C LEU A 185 -26.77 -1.64 -33.81
N LEU A 186 -27.49 -0.65 -34.35
CA LEU A 186 -27.34 0.76 -33.99
C LEU A 186 -27.73 1.01 -32.52
N LYS A 187 -28.79 0.36 -32.03
CA LYS A 187 -29.16 0.42 -30.60
C LYS A 187 -28.11 -0.20 -29.70
N GLU A 188 -27.57 -1.36 -30.04
CA GLU A 188 -26.51 -2.02 -29.27
C GLU A 188 -25.24 -1.15 -29.26
N TYR A 189 -24.89 -0.56 -30.40
CA TYR A 189 -23.80 0.41 -30.48
C TYR A 189 -24.05 1.64 -29.60
N ASP A 190 -25.22 2.26 -29.67
CA ASP A 190 -25.57 3.42 -28.84
C ASP A 190 -25.58 3.10 -27.33
N GLU A 191 -26.00 1.90 -26.95
CA GLU A 191 -25.94 1.41 -25.56
C GLU A 191 -24.49 1.24 -25.08
N THR A 192 -23.61 0.66 -25.90
CA THR A 192 -22.19 0.51 -25.55
C THR A 192 -21.50 1.88 -25.45
N VAL A 193 -21.78 2.80 -26.37
CA VAL A 193 -21.24 4.17 -26.34
C VAL A 193 -21.75 4.92 -25.11
N ARG A 194 -23.04 4.79 -24.75
CA ARG A 194 -23.57 5.35 -23.50
C ARG A 194 -22.90 4.75 -22.26
N MET A 195 -22.70 3.45 -22.22
CA MET A 195 -22.03 2.78 -21.09
C MET A 195 -20.59 3.27 -20.92
N VAL A 196 -19.84 3.41 -22.02
CA VAL A 196 -18.48 3.97 -21.99
C VAL A 196 -18.50 5.44 -21.59
N ALA A 197 -19.41 6.25 -22.13
CA ALA A 197 -19.55 7.65 -21.75
C ALA A 197 -19.92 7.82 -20.28
N ASP A 198 -20.78 6.93 -19.74
CA ASP A 198 -21.13 6.90 -18.33
C ASP A 198 -19.93 6.51 -17.47
N LEU A 199 -19.10 5.53 -17.87
CA LEU A 199 -17.86 5.17 -17.17
C LEU A 199 -16.79 6.27 -17.18
N VAL A 200 -16.81 7.16 -18.18
CA VAL A 200 -15.90 8.31 -18.27
C VAL A 200 -16.35 9.46 -17.37
N LYS A 201 -17.63 9.52 -16.97
CA LYS A 201 -18.10 10.54 -16.01
C LYS A 201 -17.37 10.36 -14.67
N PRO A 202 -16.81 11.45 -14.10
CA PRO A 202 -16.02 11.37 -12.86
C PRO A 202 -16.82 10.92 -11.64
N GLU A 203 -18.16 10.94 -11.71
CA GLU A 203 -19.07 10.52 -10.64
C GLU A 203 -19.33 9.00 -10.61
N SER A 204 -19.12 8.29 -11.73
CA SER A 204 -19.37 6.85 -11.85
C SER A 204 -18.10 6.00 -11.76
N LEU A 205 -16.92 6.63 -11.93
CA LEU A 205 -15.66 5.96 -11.73
C LEU A 205 -15.64 5.43 -10.29
N PRO A 206 -15.44 4.12 -10.10
CA PRO A 206 -15.56 3.50 -8.79
C PRO A 206 -14.68 4.24 -7.80
N ALA A 207 -15.13 4.28 -6.54
CA ALA A 207 -14.42 4.87 -5.41
C ALA A 207 -12.93 4.43 -5.29
N THR A 208 -12.49 3.45 -6.07
CA THR A 208 -11.11 3.05 -6.31
C THR A 208 -10.22 4.16 -6.87
N THR A 209 -10.63 5.03 -7.80
CA THR A 209 -9.73 6.10 -8.33
C THR A 209 -9.48 7.20 -7.30
N SER A 210 -10.53 7.60 -6.58
CA SER A 210 -10.42 8.53 -5.44
C SER A 210 -9.63 7.93 -4.27
N LYS A 211 -9.80 6.63 -4.01
CA LYS A 211 -8.97 5.89 -3.03
C LYS A 211 -7.51 5.78 -3.49
N LEU A 212 -7.27 5.57 -4.79
CA LEU A 212 -5.94 5.53 -5.39
C LEU A 212 -5.26 6.88 -5.24
N LEU A 213 -5.90 7.98 -5.67
CA LEU A 213 -5.40 9.35 -5.50
C LEU A 213 -5.13 9.68 -4.03
N ARG A 214 -5.99 9.25 -3.11
CA ARG A 214 -5.78 9.42 -1.67
C ARG A 214 -4.57 8.61 -1.20
N ALA A 215 -4.40 7.37 -1.68
CA ALA A 215 -3.26 6.52 -1.35
C ALA A 215 -1.95 7.06 -1.92
N THR A 216 -1.90 7.53 -3.17
CA THR A 216 -0.71 8.18 -3.74
C THR A 216 -0.36 9.45 -2.99
N LYS A 217 -1.35 10.25 -2.61
CA LYS A 217 -1.11 11.45 -1.81
C LYS A 217 -0.56 11.13 -0.43
N LEU A 218 -1.07 10.09 0.24
CA LEU A 218 -0.53 9.62 1.52
C LEU A 218 0.90 9.08 1.39
N LEU A 219 1.20 8.34 0.32
CA LEU A 219 2.56 7.89 0.00
C LEU A 219 3.52 9.05 -0.20
N SER A 220 3.14 10.08 -0.96
CA SER A 220 3.99 11.27 -1.16
C SER A 220 4.25 12.05 0.14
N VAL A 221 3.26 12.11 1.05
CA VAL A 221 3.45 12.71 2.37
C VAL A 221 4.37 11.85 3.22
N TRP A 222 4.20 10.52 3.18
CA TRP A 222 5.05 9.59 3.91
C TRP A 222 6.50 9.67 3.44
N GLU A 223 6.76 9.67 2.14
CA GLU A 223 8.11 9.86 1.56
C GLU A 223 8.74 11.18 2.01
N ALA A 224 7.98 12.28 1.98
CA ALA A 224 8.45 13.58 2.43
C ALA A 224 8.74 13.63 3.95
N THR A 225 8.01 12.85 4.77
CA THR A 225 8.26 12.76 6.22
C THR A 225 9.30 11.71 6.59
N SER A 226 9.55 10.72 5.73
CA SER A 226 10.47 9.61 5.98
C SER A 226 11.90 9.91 5.54
N GLN A 227 12.10 10.98 4.76
CA GLN A 227 13.41 11.62 4.65
C GLN A 227 13.73 12.33 5.98
N ILE A 228 14.14 11.53 6.96
CA ILE A 228 14.89 12.02 8.11
C ILE A 228 16.20 12.56 7.54
N PRO A 229 16.51 13.86 7.68
CA PRO A 229 17.80 14.38 7.24
C PRO A 229 18.88 13.59 7.96
N ASP A 230 19.80 13.01 7.20
CA ASP A 230 20.95 12.33 7.77
C ASP A 230 21.66 13.35 8.69
N PRO A 231 21.76 13.09 10.01
CA PRO A 231 22.33 14.07 10.94
C PRO A 231 23.78 14.42 10.60
N SER A 232 24.45 13.60 9.78
CA SER A 232 25.79 13.84 9.27
C SER A 232 25.89 14.95 8.21
N GLU A 233 24.82 15.24 7.44
CA GLU A 233 24.83 16.32 6.44
C GLU A 233 24.63 17.71 7.06
N SER A 234 23.96 17.79 8.21
CA SER A 234 23.68 19.07 8.89
C SER A 234 24.86 19.62 9.69
N MET A 235 25.88 18.81 10.01
CA MET A 235 27.07 19.26 10.74
C MET A 235 28.21 19.73 9.84
N ILE A 236 28.18 19.46 8.53
CA ILE A 236 29.29 19.80 7.62
C ILE A 236 29.17 21.23 7.04
N LYS A 237 28.04 21.93 7.23
CA LYS A 237 27.82 23.28 6.67
C LYS A 237 27.83 24.44 7.67
N GLN A 238 28.28 24.25 8.92
CA GLN A 238 28.38 25.34 9.90
C GLN A 238 29.80 25.87 10.17
N GLU A 239 30.82 25.40 9.46
CA GLU A 239 32.17 25.97 9.51
C GLU A 239 32.59 26.47 8.13
N GLY A 240 32.20 27.70 7.82
CA GLY A 240 32.68 28.40 6.63
C GLY A 240 31.63 29.35 6.09
N ASP A 241 31.67 30.59 6.58
CA ASP A 241 31.81 31.81 5.77
C ASP A 241 31.12 32.98 6.49
N VAL A 242 31.91 33.73 7.27
CA VAL A 242 31.55 35.06 7.75
C VAL A 242 32.11 36.04 6.73
N THR A 243 31.31 36.36 5.72
CA THR A 243 31.53 37.55 4.90
C THR A 243 30.21 38.27 4.63
N HIS A 244 30.23 39.57 4.91
CA HIS A 244 29.14 40.51 4.70
C HIS A 244 28.67 40.53 3.24
N SER A 245 27.37 40.37 3.00
CA SER A 245 26.73 40.88 1.79
C SER A 245 25.26 41.17 2.03
N ALA A 246 24.87 42.39 1.68
CA ALA A 246 23.53 42.91 1.75
C ALA A 246 22.70 42.45 0.54
N GLY A 247 21.41 42.19 0.75
CA GLY A 247 20.41 42.27 -0.32
C GLY A 247 19.40 41.12 -0.36
N GLY A 248 18.13 41.47 -0.12
CA GLY A 248 17.07 41.08 -1.04
C GLY A 248 16.25 39.82 -0.77
N MET A 249 15.09 40.06 -0.15
CA MET A 249 13.76 39.71 -0.67
C MET A 249 13.13 38.32 -0.43
N VAL A 250 11.89 38.41 0.08
CA VAL A 250 10.75 37.48 0.06
C VAL A 250 10.73 36.33 1.09
N GLY A 251 10.45 36.70 2.35
CA GLY A 251 9.87 35.79 3.34
C GLY A 251 8.38 35.60 3.09
N LEU A 252 7.96 34.38 2.73
CA LEU A 252 6.57 33.92 2.84
C LEU A 252 6.29 33.56 4.31
N ASP A 253 6.10 34.60 5.13
CA ASP A 253 5.55 34.47 6.47
C ASP A 253 4.09 34.01 6.37
N THR A 254 3.86 32.71 6.51
CA THR A 254 2.52 32.22 6.81
C THR A 254 2.26 32.44 8.31
N PRO A 255 1.24 33.23 8.68
CA PRO A 255 1.06 33.68 10.05
C PRO A 255 0.72 32.52 10.98
N ARG A 256 1.47 32.41 12.10
CA ARG A 256 1.28 31.45 13.20
C ARG A 256 -0.16 31.31 13.72
N LYS A 257 -1.04 32.29 13.45
CA LYS A 257 -2.47 32.24 13.79
C LYS A 257 -3.27 31.18 13.01
N ALA A 258 -2.83 30.77 11.81
CA ALA A 258 -3.53 29.74 11.02
C ALA A 258 -3.28 28.31 11.56
N ARG A 259 -2.12 28.05 12.16
CA ARG A 259 -1.77 26.72 12.72
C ARG A 259 -2.56 26.37 13.98
N SER A 260 -2.93 27.35 14.82
CA SER A 260 -3.69 27.09 16.05
C SER A 260 -5.17 26.75 15.79
N GLY A 261 -5.75 27.28 14.71
CA GLY A 261 -7.13 26.99 14.32
C GLY A 261 -7.35 25.55 13.85
N LEU A 262 -6.39 24.99 13.11
CA LEU A 262 -6.47 23.62 12.60
C LEU A 262 -6.36 22.58 13.73
N LEU A 263 -5.45 22.81 14.67
CA LEU A 263 -5.26 21.95 15.86
C LEU A 263 -6.49 21.94 16.78
N LYS A 264 -7.14 23.10 16.99
CA LYS A 264 -8.40 23.17 17.74
C LYS A 264 -9.54 22.42 17.04
N ARG A 265 -9.64 22.48 15.71
CA ARG A 265 -10.66 21.75 14.95
C ARG A 265 -10.43 20.24 14.96
N LEU A 266 -9.18 19.78 14.92
CA LEU A 266 -8.83 18.36 15.02
C LEU A 266 -9.12 17.78 16.42
N GLN A 267 -8.88 18.54 17.48
CA GLN A 267 -9.23 18.13 18.84
C GLN A 267 -10.74 18.16 19.13
N ALA A 268 -11.50 19.03 18.47
CA ALA A 268 -12.96 19.05 18.59
C ALA A 268 -13.62 17.83 17.92
N ASN A 269 -13.08 17.36 16.79
CA ASN A 269 -13.64 16.24 16.02
C ASN A 269 -13.37 14.85 16.62
N THR A 270 -12.44 14.73 17.56
CA THR A 270 -12.14 13.46 18.25
C THR A 270 -13.05 13.21 19.46
N ARG A 271 -13.82 14.21 19.90
CA ARG A 271 -14.75 14.10 21.05
C ARG A 271 -16.22 13.87 20.68
N THR A 272 -16.59 13.96 19.40
CA THR A 272 -18.02 14.00 18.99
C THR A 272 -18.54 12.74 18.30
N LYS A 273 -17.80 11.62 18.31
CA LYS A 273 -18.33 10.33 17.87
C LYS A 273 -18.29 9.31 19.00
N PRO A 274 -19.39 9.13 19.75
CA PRO A 274 -19.64 7.88 20.43
C PRO A 274 -19.93 6.81 19.36
N TYR A 275 -19.34 5.63 19.54
CA TYR A 275 -19.90 4.40 18.99
C TYR A 275 -21.30 4.18 19.56
#